data_AF-A0A661SIN5-F1
#
_entry.id   AF-A0A661SIN5-F1
#
_cell.length_a   1.000
_cell.length_b   1.000
_cell.length_c   1.000
_cell.angle_alpha   90.00
_cell.angle_beta   90.00
_cell.angle_gamma   90.00
#
_symmetry.space_group_name_H-M   'P 1'
#
loop_
_entity.id
_entity.type
_entity.pdbx_description
1 polymer ?
#
loop_
_entity_poly.entity_id
_entity_poly.type
_entity_poly.pdbx_seq_one_letter_code
_entity_poly.pdbx_strand_id
1 'polypeptide(L)'
;MGMRNSKKAKELEALDRLIEEITVDAYGDDEQLWAFRQAFEDDVALPADGFVIGEPVSVVAINYDGNERRGLTVTCRREDGSEYVVAVSEVVLPQASEGARYIAAYRRWLNLDPYPAETKRRSRRGRQHKVADDDIDLSKPVELVALSVKERAARCRLLGSDRIITLRASRLWEVVPGAIVTVKPGKQWRYGGHPYLSGEIQSTRIDVKALDLAPLGLAEMGMWDPKEEYWGEEGEPIEEWAKPIIAHGPRPMFEMEQVLPGEDPDDPFNDPITWSNDLKDAGERAEAEKILMELCQADLRCLDAHSHLGNFVFDHRPQNAIRHYEVGLRIGELSLGDDFTGVLPWGLIDNRPFLRCMHGYGLCLWRLERFDEAAHIFEKMLWLNPSDNQGARFLIYEVKAKIAWEDREVE
;
A
#
# COMPACT_ATOMS: atom_id res chain seq x y z
N MET A 1 23.39 6.50 1.55
CA MET A 1 23.32 7.94 1.17
C MET A 1 23.39 8.29 -0.33
N GLY A 2 24.20 7.66 -1.19
CA GLY A 2 24.41 8.14 -2.58
C GLY A 2 23.25 7.92 -3.57
N MET A 3 22.52 6.80 -3.45
CA MET A 3 21.57 6.36 -4.51
C MET A 3 20.18 7.01 -4.41
N ARG A 4 19.67 7.27 -3.19
CA ARG A 4 18.38 7.95 -2.95
C ARG A 4 18.44 9.44 -3.29
N ASN A 5 19.55 10.08 -2.93
CA ASN A 5 19.86 11.43 -3.42
C ASN A 5 20.02 11.45 -4.94
N SER A 6 20.62 10.41 -5.53
CA SER A 6 20.73 10.30 -7.00
C SER A 6 19.39 10.14 -7.70
N LYS A 7 18.46 9.34 -7.18
CA LYS A 7 17.12 9.17 -7.79
C LYS A 7 16.30 10.45 -7.69
N LYS A 8 16.24 11.05 -6.50
CA LYS A 8 15.54 12.32 -6.29
C LYS A 8 16.16 13.44 -7.14
N ALA A 9 17.49 13.50 -7.25
CA ALA A 9 18.16 14.46 -8.12
C ALA A 9 17.79 14.27 -9.60
N LYS A 10 17.76 13.01 -10.09
CA LYS A 10 17.36 12.70 -11.47
C LYS A 10 15.91 13.08 -11.78
N GLU A 11 15.00 12.89 -10.83
CA GLU A 11 13.59 13.29 -10.96
C GLU A 11 13.47 14.81 -11.04
N LEU A 12 14.17 15.55 -10.18
CA LEU A 12 14.19 17.01 -10.22
C LEU A 12 14.81 17.54 -11.52
N GLU A 13 15.90 16.94 -12.00
CA GLU A 13 16.51 17.25 -13.32
C GLU A 13 15.58 16.93 -14.50
N ALA A 14 14.70 15.93 -14.37
CA ALA A 14 13.70 15.64 -15.39
C ALA A 14 12.57 16.68 -15.40
N LEU A 15 12.19 17.20 -14.23
CA LEU A 15 11.23 18.30 -14.12
C LEU A 15 11.83 19.61 -14.64
N ASP A 16 13.10 19.90 -14.33
CA ASP A 16 13.78 21.10 -14.85
C ASP A 16 13.80 21.13 -16.38
N ARG A 17 14.13 19.99 -17.00
CA ARG A 17 14.08 19.87 -18.47
C ARG A 17 12.69 20.04 -19.04
N LEU A 18 11.66 19.51 -18.37
CA LEU A 18 10.27 19.70 -18.79
C LEU A 18 9.85 21.18 -18.67
N ILE A 19 10.27 21.87 -17.62
CA ILE A 19 10.00 23.31 -17.45
C ILE A 19 10.70 24.11 -18.56
N GLU A 20 11.98 23.81 -18.84
CA GLU A 20 12.73 24.44 -19.93
C GLU A 20 12.05 24.20 -21.30
N GLU A 21 11.55 23.00 -21.55
CA GLU A 21 10.82 22.66 -22.78
C GLU A 21 9.51 23.44 -22.90
N ILE A 22 8.72 23.48 -21.82
CA ILE A 22 7.45 24.23 -21.79
C ILE A 22 7.70 25.73 -21.96
N THR A 23 8.75 26.27 -21.36
CA THR A 23 9.01 27.72 -21.30
C THR A 23 9.99 28.24 -22.36
N VAL A 24 10.42 27.40 -23.31
CA VAL A 24 11.51 27.68 -24.26
C VAL A 24 11.37 28.99 -25.04
N ASP A 25 10.14 29.34 -25.43
CA ASP A 25 9.80 30.54 -26.21
C ASP A 25 8.91 31.52 -25.43
N ALA A 26 8.84 31.40 -24.11
CA ALA A 26 7.96 32.19 -23.24
C ALA A 26 8.75 33.21 -22.40
N TYR A 27 8.55 34.50 -22.68
CA TYR A 27 9.24 35.62 -22.05
C TYR A 27 8.36 36.27 -20.96
N GLY A 28 8.76 36.06 -19.70
CA GLY A 28 8.06 36.60 -18.54
C GLY A 28 6.90 35.73 -18.06
N ASP A 29 6.37 36.05 -16.89
CA ASP A 29 5.46 35.17 -16.15
C ASP A 29 4.13 34.92 -16.88
N ASP A 30 3.56 35.93 -17.55
CA ASP A 30 2.30 35.79 -18.32
C ASP A 30 2.46 34.81 -19.51
N GLU A 31 3.52 34.96 -20.31
CA GLU A 31 3.78 34.07 -21.44
C GLU A 31 4.10 32.65 -20.96
N GLN A 32 4.82 32.50 -19.85
CA GLN A 32 5.13 31.19 -19.26
C GLN A 32 3.87 30.50 -18.72
N LEU A 33 2.96 31.25 -18.09
CA LEU A 33 1.67 30.73 -17.65
C LEU A 33 0.82 30.27 -18.84
N TRP A 34 0.81 31.02 -19.94
CA TRP A 34 0.18 30.59 -21.19
C TRP A 34 0.79 29.30 -21.74
N ALA A 35 2.12 29.18 -21.73
CA ALA A 35 2.82 28.00 -22.19
C ALA A 35 2.49 26.76 -21.33
N PHE A 36 2.47 26.90 -20.00
CA PHE A 36 2.00 25.81 -19.12
C PHE A 36 0.55 25.44 -19.40
N ARG A 37 -0.36 26.40 -19.55
CA ARG A 37 -1.77 26.13 -19.88
C ARG A 37 -1.90 25.34 -21.18
N GLN A 38 -1.10 25.67 -22.20
CA GLN A 38 -1.09 24.94 -23.45
C GLN A 38 -0.53 23.52 -23.28
N ALA A 39 0.57 23.35 -22.56
CA ALA A 39 1.14 22.02 -22.30
C ALA A 39 0.14 21.09 -21.56
N PHE A 40 -0.62 21.64 -20.61
CA PHE A 40 -1.71 20.91 -19.97
C PHE A 40 -2.82 20.52 -20.96
N GLU A 41 -3.18 21.41 -21.89
CA GLU A 41 -4.21 21.17 -22.90
C GLU A 41 -3.80 20.11 -23.93
N ASP A 42 -2.52 20.06 -24.30
CA ASP A 42 -1.98 19.13 -25.28
C ASP A 42 -1.75 17.71 -24.71
N ASP A 43 -1.26 17.61 -23.46
CA ASP A 43 -0.74 16.36 -22.92
C ASP A 43 -1.57 15.73 -21.78
N VAL A 44 -2.55 16.45 -21.21
CA VAL A 44 -3.37 15.95 -20.11
C VAL A 44 -4.79 15.63 -20.56
N ALA A 45 -5.12 14.34 -20.58
CA ALA A 45 -6.47 13.89 -20.90
C ALA A 45 -7.48 14.34 -19.83
N LEU A 46 -8.40 15.23 -20.21
CA LEU A 46 -9.50 15.70 -19.37
C LEU A 46 -10.86 15.15 -19.86
N PRO A 47 -11.82 14.85 -18.97
CA PRO A 47 -11.73 15.03 -17.53
C PRO A 47 -10.81 14.00 -16.85
N ALA A 48 -10.04 14.44 -15.86
CA ALA A 48 -9.14 13.60 -15.07
C ALA A 48 -9.62 13.48 -13.62
N ASP A 49 -9.47 12.29 -13.03
CA ASP A 49 -9.77 12.08 -11.62
C ASP A 49 -8.62 12.66 -10.76
N GLY A 50 -8.95 13.40 -9.70
CA GLY A 50 -7.97 14.05 -8.84
C GLY A 50 -8.51 14.43 -7.47
N PHE A 51 -7.68 15.10 -6.67
CA PHE A 51 -8.02 15.55 -5.33
C PHE A 51 -7.69 17.03 -5.15
N VAL A 52 -8.51 17.75 -4.39
CA VAL A 52 -8.25 19.11 -3.93
C VAL A 52 -8.37 19.13 -2.41
N ILE A 53 -7.25 19.33 -1.71
CA ILE A 53 -7.21 19.29 -0.23
C ILE A 53 -7.84 17.97 0.29
N GLY A 54 -7.56 16.86 -0.39
CA GLY A 54 -8.10 15.53 -0.06
C GLY A 54 -9.55 15.25 -0.48
N GLU A 55 -10.29 16.24 -1.00
CA GLU A 55 -11.63 16.02 -1.56
C GLU A 55 -11.53 15.53 -3.02
N PRO A 56 -12.16 14.40 -3.37
CA PRO A 56 -12.11 13.87 -4.73
C PRO A 56 -12.94 14.74 -5.68
N VAL A 57 -12.36 15.02 -6.84
CA VAL A 57 -12.93 15.86 -7.89
C VAL A 57 -12.65 15.26 -9.26
N SER A 58 -13.50 15.57 -10.23
CA SER A 58 -13.13 15.48 -11.63
C SER A 58 -12.55 16.83 -12.07
N VAL A 59 -11.28 16.86 -12.46
CA VAL A 59 -10.67 18.00 -13.13
C VAL A 59 -11.24 18.08 -14.54
N VAL A 60 -11.98 19.14 -14.84
CA VAL A 60 -12.71 19.31 -16.10
C VAL A 60 -11.93 20.18 -17.10
N ALA A 61 -11.27 21.22 -16.61
CA ALA A 61 -10.52 22.15 -17.45
C ALA A 61 -9.41 22.83 -16.65
N ILE A 62 -8.29 23.12 -17.30
CA ILE A 62 -7.21 23.96 -16.78
C ILE A 62 -7.22 25.26 -17.58
N ASN A 63 -7.19 26.40 -16.89
CA ASN A 63 -7.38 27.72 -17.47
C ASN A 63 -6.37 28.72 -16.93
N TYR A 64 -6.01 29.67 -17.79
CA TYR A 64 -5.33 30.89 -17.40
C TYR A 64 -6.19 32.08 -17.83
N ASP A 65 -6.46 33.01 -16.91
CA ASP A 65 -7.32 34.17 -17.16
C ASP A 65 -6.54 35.48 -17.40
N GLY A 66 -5.22 35.38 -17.62
CA GLY A 66 -4.33 36.54 -17.79
C GLY A 66 -3.96 37.24 -16.48
N ASN A 67 -4.22 36.62 -15.32
CA ASN A 67 -3.85 37.15 -14.02
C ASN A 67 -2.64 36.41 -13.45
N GLU A 68 -1.44 36.94 -13.65
CA GLU A 68 -0.17 36.40 -13.12
C GLU A 68 -0.22 36.05 -11.63
N ARG A 69 -0.90 36.87 -10.80
CA ARG A 69 -0.97 36.61 -9.34
C ARG A 69 -1.83 35.40 -8.99
N ARG A 70 -2.82 35.08 -9.83
CA ARG A 70 -3.67 33.90 -9.63
C ARG A 70 -3.03 32.65 -10.22
N GLY A 71 -2.22 32.82 -11.26
CA GLY A 71 -1.61 31.73 -12.01
C GLY A 71 -2.68 30.86 -12.68
N LEU A 72 -2.30 29.61 -12.98
CA LEU A 72 -3.22 28.63 -13.53
C LEU A 72 -4.29 28.22 -12.53
N THR A 73 -5.51 28.16 -13.04
CA THR A 73 -6.69 27.70 -12.33
C THR A 73 -7.23 26.42 -12.96
N VAL A 74 -8.01 25.69 -12.19
CA VAL A 74 -8.60 24.43 -12.61
C VAL A 74 -10.06 24.40 -12.19
N THR A 75 -10.92 24.05 -13.14
CA THR A 75 -12.34 23.81 -12.89
C THR A 75 -12.50 22.37 -12.43
N CYS A 76 -12.92 22.21 -11.19
CA CYS A 76 -13.17 20.93 -10.56
C CYS A 76 -14.68 20.72 -10.44
N ARG A 77 -15.15 19.53 -10.81
CA ARG A 77 -16.53 19.10 -10.62
C ARG A 77 -16.63 18.10 -9.47
N ARG A 78 -17.56 18.34 -8.56
CA ARG A 78 -17.89 17.45 -7.43
C ARG A 78 -18.86 16.35 -7.86
N GLU A 79 -19.03 15.33 -7.02
CA GLU A 79 -19.98 14.22 -7.24
C GLU A 79 -21.44 14.71 -7.40
N ASP A 80 -21.81 15.83 -6.76
CA ASP A 80 -23.15 16.44 -6.87
C ASP A 80 -23.36 17.26 -8.16
N GLY A 81 -22.35 17.29 -9.05
CA GLY A 81 -22.35 18.03 -10.29
C GLY A 81 -22.01 19.52 -10.16
N SER A 82 -21.78 20.02 -8.94
CA SER A 82 -21.34 21.40 -8.75
C SER A 82 -19.90 21.58 -9.23
N GLU A 83 -19.65 22.70 -9.91
CA GLU A 83 -18.34 23.09 -10.40
C GLU A 83 -17.79 24.25 -9.58
N TYR A 84 -16.50 24.22 -9.30
CA TYR A 84 -15.78 25.27 -8.60
C TYR A 84 -14.35 25.39 -9.14
N VAL A 85 -13.74 26.55 -8.94
CA VAL A 85 -12.41 26.86 -9.47
C VAL A 85 -11.41 26.93 -8.32
N VAL A 86 -10.27 26.26 -8.46
CA VAL A 86 -9.13 26.34 -7.53
C VAL A 86 -7.83 26.59 -8.29
N ALA A 87 -6.72 26.80 -7.59
CA ALA A 87 -5.41 26.88 -8.22
C ALA A 87 -4.92 25.49 -8.64
N VAL A 88 -4.24 25.37 -9.79
CA VAL A 88 -3.67 24.09 -10.27
C VAL A 88 -2.69 23.52 -9.25
N SER A 89 -1.97 24.36 -8.51
CA SER A 89 -1.05 23.92 -7.47
C SER A 89 -1.74 23.12 -6.37
N GLU A 90 -3.02 23.33 -6.10
CA GLU A 90 -3.76 22.64 -5.03
C GLU A 90 -4.36 21.30 -5.47
N VAL A 91 -4.21 20.94 -6.74
CA VAL A 91 -4.69 19.66 -7.28
C VAL A 91 -3.62 18.59 -7.17
N VAL A 92 -4.03 17.40 -6.76
CA VAL A 92 -3.24 16.18 -6.81
C VAL A 92 -3.89 15.22 -7.79
N LEU A 93 -3.15 14.82 -8.83
CA LEU A 93 -3.55 13.76 -9.77
C LEU A 93 -2.82 12.45 -9.44
N PRO A 94 -3.36 11.28 -9.86
CA PRO A 94 -2.68 10.00 -9.70
C PRO A 94 -1.25 10.04 -10.24
N GLN A 95 -0.27 9.53 -9.48
CA GLN A 95 1.15 9.71 -9.77
C GLN A 95 1.58 9.12 -11.13
N ALA A 96 0.90 8.06 -11.58
CA ALA A 96 1.14 7.44 -12.89
C ALA A 96 0.55 8.20 -14.08
N SER A 97 -0.25 9.25 -13.84
CA SER A 97 -0.82 10.08 -14.91
C SER A 97 0.20 11.10 -15.43
N GLU A 98 0.18 11.36 -16.74
CA GLU A 98 0.96 12.46 -17.33
C GLU A 98 0.64 13.79 -16.62
N GLY A 99 -0.63 14.02 -16.27
CA GLY A 99 -1.04 15.23 -15.55
C GLY A 99 -0.34 15.45 -14.21
N ALA A 100 -0.01 14.39 -13.47
CA ALA A 100 0.75 14.53 -12.21
C ALA A 100 2.17 15.08 -12.47
N ARG A 101 2.80 14.71 -13.59
CA ARG A 101 4.11 15.22 -14.00
C ARG A 101 4.05 16.72 -14.35
N TYR A 102 3.02 17.14 -15.08
CA TYR A 102 2.84 18.57 -15.41
C TYR A 102 2.49 19.41 -14.18
N ILE A 103 1.68 18.90 -13.24
CA ILE A 103 1.43 19.58 -11.96
C ILE A 103 2.73 19.70 -11.15
N ALA A 104 3.55 18.65 -11.09
CA ALA A 104 4.83 18.69 -10.39
C ALA A 104 5.79 19.73 -11.02
N ALA A 105 5.86 19.80 -12.36
CA ALA A 105 6.65 20.80 -13.08
C ALA A 105 6.15 22.22 -12.80
N TYR A 106 4.83 22.44 -12.86
CA TYR A 106 4.21 23.73 -12.57
C TYR A 106 4.46 24.18 -11.11
N ARG A 107 4.30 23.28 -10.14
CA ARG A 107 4.61 23.55 -8.73
C ARG A 107 6.08 23.89 -8.54
N ARG A 108 6.98 23.17 -9.20
CA ARG A 108 8.42 23.44 -9.17
C ARG A 108 8.76 24.81 -9.76
N TRP A 109 8.13 25.20 -10.88
CA TRP A 109 8.28 26.51 -11.49
C TRP A 109 7.81 27.64 -10.57
N LEU A 110 6.72 27.43 -9.82
CA LEU A 110 6.27 28.32 -8.74
C LEU A 110 7.16 28.30 -7.48
N ASN A 111 8.27 27.56 -7.50
CA ASN A 111 9.16 27.34 -6.36
C ASN A 111 8.46 26.70 -5.14
N LEU A 112 7.47 25.84 -5.40
CA LEU A 112 6.79 24.99 -4.42
C LEU A 112 7.38 23.57 -4.44
N ASP A 113 7.10 22.77 -3.40
CA ASP A 113 7.43 21.35 -3.39
C ASP A 113 6.70 20.64 -4.55
N PRO A 114 7.40 20.00 -5.51
CA PRO A 114 6.79 19.33 -6.66
C PRO A 114 5.89 18.16 -6.24
N TYR A 115 6.22 17.50 -5.13
CA TYR A 115 5.51 16.35 -4.60
C TYR A 115 5.21 16.61 -3.12
N PRO A 116 4.24 17.49 -2.80
CA PRO A 116 3.90 17.79 -1.42
C PRO A 116 3.55 16.48 -0.72
N ALA A 117 4.14 16.25 0.46
CA ALA A 117 3.70 15.17 1.33
C ALA A 117 2.18 15.30 1.50
N GLU A 118 1.43 14.23 1.18
CA GLU A 118 -0.01 14.18 1.41
C GLU A 118 -0.28 14.80 2.78
N THR A 119 -1.07 15.87 2.79
CA THR A 119 -1.38 16.62 4.01
C THR A 119 -1.84 15.63 5.09
N LYS A 120 -0.94 15.31 6.02
CA LYS A 120 -1.21 14.52 7.20
C LYS A 120 -2.32 15.22 7.99
N ARG A 121 -3.34 14.43 8.38
CA ARG A 121 -4.49 14.77 9.25
C ARG A 121 -5.50 15.72 8.56
N ARG A 122 -6.82 15.46 8.53
CA ARG A 122 -7.67 14.62 9.36
C ARG A 122 -9.03 14.38 8.68
N SER A 123 -9.64 13.27 9.12
CA SER A 123 -11.06 12.96 9.21
C SER A 123 -11.75 12.22 8.05
N ARG A 124 -12.03 10.93 8.36
CA ARG A 124 -13.38 10.34 8.38
C ARG A 124 -14.10 10.31 7.03
N ARG A 125 -14.14 9.12 6.42
CA ARG A 125 -15.13 8.79 5.37
C ARG A 125 -15.15 9.83 4.23
N GLY A 126 -13.97 10.21 3.71
CA GLY A 126 -13.91 10.90 2.42
C GLY A 126 -14.73 10.10 1.42
N ARG A 127 -15.69 10.75 0.74
CA ARG A 127 -16.60 10.08 -0.19
C ARG A 127 -15.77 9.55 -1.35
N GLN A 128 -15.38 8.28 -1.29
CA GLN A 128 -14.64 7.63 -2.36
C GLN A 128 -15.43 7.73 -3.68
N HIS A 129 -14.76 8.06 -4.78
CA HIS A 129 -15.39 8.15 -6.10
C HIS A 129 -16.04 6.80 -6.43
N LYS A 130 -17.27 6.80 -6.92
CA LYS A 130 -18.07 5.58 -7.14
C LYS A 130 -18.08 5.21 -8.61
N VAL A 131 -18.18 3.91 -8.87
CA VAL A 131 -18.41 3.39 -10.22
C VAL A 131 -19.69 3.99 -10.84
N ALA A 132 -19.56 4.52 -12.06
CA ALA A 132 -20.64 4.98 -12.92
C ALA A 132 -21.22 3.82 -13.75
N ASP A 133 -22.34 4.04 -14.43
CA ASP A 133 -23.04 2.97 -15.15
C ASP A 133 -22.31 2.54 -16.44
N ASP A 134 -21.48 3.41 -16.98
CA ASP A 134 -20.65 3.23 -18.19
C ASP A 134 -19.23 2.70 -17.91
N ASP A 135 -18.82 2.65 -16.64
CA ASP A 135 -17.50 2.17 -16.22
C ASP A 135 -17.31 0.66 -16.36
N ILE A 136 -18.42 -0.10 -16.43
CA ILE A 136 -18.39 -1.55 -16.49
C ILE A 136 -19.11 -2.05 -17.74
N ASP A 137 -18.35 -2.68 -18.64
CA ASP A 137 -18.88 -3.47 -19.73
C ASP A 137 -19.31 -4.86 -19.23
N LEU A 138 -20.61 -5.02 -18.96
CA LEU A 138 -21.19 -6.28 -18.47
C LEU A 138 -21.07 -7.46 -19.46
N SER A 139 -20.59 -7.24 -20.69
CA SER A 139 -20.32 -8.32 -21.65
C SER A 139 -18.97 -9.02 -21.41
N LYS A 140 -18.10 -8.44 -20.59
CA LYS A 140 -16.73 -8.94 -20.34
C LYS A 140 -16.50 -9.20 -18.84
N PRO A 141 -15.53 -10.06 -18.48
CA PRO A 141 -15.09 -10.18 -17.10
C PRO A 141 -14.59 -8.84 -16.55
N VAL A 142 -14.84 -8.60 -15.28
CA VAL A 142 -14.46 -7.38 -14.54
C VAL A 142 -13.46 -7.76 -13.47
N GLU A 143 -12.34 -7.04 -13.39
CA GLU A 143 -11.35 -7.23 -12.34
C GLU A 143 -11.55 -6.20 -11.23
N LEU A 144 -11.65 -6.70 -9.99
CA LEU A 144 -11.92 -5.91 -8.80
C LEU A 144 -10.86 -6.17 -7.75
N VAL A 145 -10.33 -5.12 -7.13
CA VAL A 145 -9.49 -5.24 -5.93
C VAL A 145 -10.40 -5.28 -4.71
N ALA A 146 -10.33 -6.34 -3.91
CA ALA A 146 -11.06 -6.42 -2.65
C ALA A 146 -10.43 -5.50 -1.59
N LEU A 147 -11.23 -4.68 -0.92
CA LEU A 147 -10.80 -3.74 0.11
C LEU A 147 -11.26 -4.19 1.50
N SER A 148 -12.49 -4.72 1.58
CA SER A 148 -13.00 -5.43 2.75
C SER A 148 -13.97 -6.52 2.31
N VAL A 149 -14.07 -7.58 3.09
CA VAL A 149 -14.93 -8.73 2.79
C VAL A 149 -15.87 -8.98 3.96
N LYS A 150 -17.14 -9.22 3.65
CA LYS A 150 -18.19 -9.67 4.57
C LYS A 150 -18.78 -10.96 4.01
N GLU A 151 -19.60 -11.66 4.79
CA GLU A 151 -20.18 -12.97 4.44
C GLU A 151 -20.74 -13.06 3.00
N ARG A 152 -21.44 -12.00 2.54
CA ARG A 152 -22.15 -11.99 1.25
C ARG A 152 -21.83 -10.78 0.38
N ALA A 153 -20.89 -9.95 0.78
CA ALA A 153 -20.52 -8.75 0.03
C ALA A 153 -19.05 -8.41 0.25
N ALA A 154 -18.39 -7.88 -0.77
CA ALA A 154 -17.08 -7.27 -0.64
C ALA A 154 -17.16 -5.80 -1.07
N ARG A 155 -16.48 -4.93 -0.33
CA ARG A 155 -16.16 -3.59 -0.81
C ARG A 155 -14.97 -3.73 -1.73
N CYS A 156 -15.07 -3.19 -2.94
CA CYS A 156 -14.03 -3.29 -3.94
C CYS A 156 -13.76 -1.94 -4.59
N ARG A 157 -12.61 -1.82 -5.24
CA ARG A 157 -12.39 -0.85 -6.31
C ARG A 157 -12.13 -1.55 -7.65
N LEU A 158 -12.40 -0.87 -8.75
CA LEU A 158 -12.00 -1.35 -10.08
C LEU A 158 -10.48 -1.44 -10.17
N LEU A 159 -9.95 -2.49 -10.81
CA LEU A 159 -8.52 -2.56 -11.08
C LEU A 159 -8.10 -1.40 -12.01
N GLY A 160 -7.00 -0.70 -11.67
CA GLY A 160 -6.54 0.48 -12.41
C GLY A 160 -7.33 1.77 -12.11
N SER A 161 -8.18 1.77 -11.09
CA SER A 161 -8.95 2.95 -10.67
C SER A 161 -9.18 2.96 -9.15
N ASP A 162 -9.50 4.12 -8.60
CA ASP A 162 -9.96 4.29 -7.22
C ASP A 162 -11.49 4.23 -7.08
N ARG A 163 -12.19 3.94 -8.18
CA ARG A 163 -13.66 3.89 -8.20
C ARG A 163 -14.20 2.69 -7.44
N ILE A 164 -15.06 2.97 -6.49
CA ILE A 164 -15.55 1.98 -5.52
C ILE A 164 -16.90 1.39 -5.94
N ILE A 165 -17.01 0.08 -5.71
CA ILE A 165 -18.22 -0.70 -5.93
C ILE A 165 -18.39 -1.75 -4.84
N THR A 166 -19.63 -2.18 -4.59
CA THR A 166 -19.89 -3.34 -3.73
C THR A 166 -20.16 -4.57 -4.58
N LEU A 167 -19.31 -5.59 -4.47
CA LEU A 167 -19.51 -6.88 -5.11
C LEU A 167 -20.44 -7.76 -4.25
N ARG A 168 -21.44 -8.39 -4.88
CA ARG A 168 -22.30 -9.44 -4.31
C ARG A 168 -22.06 -10.72 -5.10
N ALA A 169 -21.34 -11.66 -4.49
CA ALA A 169 -21.01 -12.94 -5.11
C ALA A 169 -21.07 -14.08 -4.08
N SER A 170 -21.14 -15.31 -4.57
CA SER A 170 -20.85 -16.49 -3.77
C SER A 170 -19.33 -16.65 -3.58
N ARG A 171 -18.90 -17.51 -2.66
CA ARG A 171 -17.49 -17.85 -2.41
C ARG A 171 -16.57 -16.70 -1.99
N LEU A 172 -17.14 -15.61 -1.48
CA LEU A 172 -16.36 -14.49 -0.93
C LEU A 172 -15.48 -14.87 0.26
N TRP A 173 -15.78 -15.98 0.94
CA TRP A 173 -14.93 -16.53 2.02
C TRP A 173 -13.53 -16.97 1.55
N GLU A 174 -13.31 -17.09 0.23
CA GLU A 174 -11.98 -17.36 -0.36
C GLU A 174 -11.20 -16.06 -0.68
N VAL A 175 -11.83 -14.90 -0.56
CA VAL A 175 -11.27 -13.58 -0.91
C VAL A 175 -10.78 -12.89 0.35
N VAL A 176 -9.62 -12.24 0.24
CA VAL A 176 -9.02 -11.41 1.30
C VAL A 176 -8.84 -9.97 0.80
N PRO A 177 -8.79 -8.97 1.69
CA PRO A 177 -8.39 -7.62 1.29
C PRO A 177 -7.04 -7.62 0.55
N GLY A 178 -6.94 -6.85 -0.53
CA GLY A 178 -5.78 -6.78 -1.43
C GLY A 178 -5.74 -7.85 -2.53
N ALA A 179 -6.64 -8.84 -2.52
CA ALA A 179 -6.75 -9.78 -3.63
C ALA A 179 -7.48 -9.16 -4.84
N ILE A 180 -7.05 -9.52 -6.05
CA ILE A 180 -7.73 -9.19 -7.30
C ILE A 180 -8.68 -10.34 -7.63
N VAL A 181 -9.96 -10.01 -7.80
CA VAL A 181 -11.05 -10.92 -8.09
C VAL A 181 -11.52 -10.68 -9.52
N THR A 182 -11.46 -11.71 -10.36
CA THR A 182 -12.05 -11.68 -11.71
C THR A 182 -13.48 -12.18 -11.62
N VAL A 183 -14.43 -11.32 -11.97
CA VAL A 183 -15.86 -11.57 -11.86
C VAL A 183 -16.48 -11.62 -13.25
N LYS A 184 -17.25 -12.68 -13.53
CA LYS A 184 -18.20 -12.66 -14.64
C LYS A 184 -19.42 -11.85 -14.19
N PRO A 185 -19.62 -10.64 -14.71
CA PRO A 185 -20.68 -9.77 -14.21
C PRO A 185 -22.06 -10.32 -14.55
N GLY A 186 -22.99 -10.15 -13.63
CA GLY A 186 -24.40 -10.53 -13.78
C GLY A 186 -25.29 -9.30 -13.92
N LYS A 187 -25.40 -8.50 -12.85
CA LYS A 187 -26.19 -7.28 -12.83
C LYS A 187 -25.45 -6.16 -12.10
N GLN A 188 -25.47 -4.97 -12.68
CA GLN A 188 -25.13 -3.73 -11.98
C GLN A 188 -26.39 -2.98 -11.56
N TRP A 189 -26.40 -2.40 -10.36
CA TRP A 189 -27.47 -1.52 -9.90
C TRP A 189 -26.95 -0.53 -8.85
N ARG A 190 -27.76 0.48 -8.54
CA ARG A 190 -27.50 1.42 -7.45
C ARG A 190 -28.49 1.21 -6.32
N TYR A 191 -28.01 1.26 -5.07
CA TYR A 191 -28.85 1.29 -3.87
C TYR A 191 -28.37 2.43 -2.96
N GLY A 192 -29.26 3.36 -2.63
CA GLY A 192 -28.89 4.57 -1.88
C GLY A 192 -27.79 5.40 -2.57
N GLY A 193 -27.74 5.39 -3.92
CA GLY A 193 -26.70 6.06 -4.69
C GLY A 193 -25.32 5.40 -4.66
N HIS A 194 -25.18 4.22 -4.05
CA HIS A 194 -23.96 3.41 -4.06
C HIS A 194 -24.05 2.31 -5.13
N PRO A 195 -23.04 2.11 -6.01
CA PRO A 195 -23.07 1.07 -7.04
C PRO A 195 -22.79 -0.32 -6.45
N TYR A 196 -23.49 -1.30 -7.02
CA TYR A 196 -23.37 -2.71 -6.71
C TYR A 196 -23.19 -3.49 -8.01
N LEU A 197 -22.37 -4.53 -7.94
CA LEU A 197 -22.23 -5.54 -8.98
C LEU A 197 -22.55 -6.90 -8.38
N SER A 198 -23.43 -7.68 -9.01
CA SER A 198 -23.50 -9.11 -8.79
C SER A 198 -22.76 -9.86 -9.87
N GLY A 199 -22.26 -11.04 -9.55
CA GLY A 199 -21.57 -11.88 -10.52
C GLY A 199 -21.04 -13.17 -9.91
N GLU A 200 -20.40 -13.96 -10.77
CA GLU A 200 -19.71 -15.19 -10.40
C GLU A 200 -18.21 -14.93 -10.35
N ILE A 201 -17.55 -15.31 -9.25
CA ILE A 201 -16.09 -15.22 -9.14
C ILE A 201 -15.48 -16.35 -9.99
N GLN A 202 -14.76 -15.97 -11.04
CA GLN A 202 -14.07 -16.91 -11.93
C GLN A 202 -12.70 -17.28 -11.38
N SER A 203 -11.98 -16.31 -10.82
CA SER A 203 -10.66 -16.52 -10.23
C SER A 203 -10.32 -15.41 -9.22
N THR A 204 -9.36 -15.72 -8.36
CA THR A 204 -8.77 -14.79 -7.39
C THR A 204 -7.25 -14.92 -7.48
N ARG A 205 -6.52 -13.80 -7.46
CA ARG A 205 -5.05 -13.78 -7.40
C ARG A 205 -4.55 -12.68 -6.48
N ILE A 206 -3.30 -12.79 -6.05
CA ILE A 206 -2.56 -11.73 -5.37
C ILE A 206 -1.52 -11.20 -6.36
N ASP A 207 -1.63 -9.92 -6.70
CA ASP A 207 -0.70 -9.22 -7.58
C ASP A 207 -0.58 -7.77 -7.09
N VAL A 208 0.31 -7.57 -6.12
CA VAL A 208 0.48 -6.26 -5.46
C VAL A 208 1.00 -5.17 -6.40
N LYS A 209 1.68 -5.53 -7.49
CA LYS A 209 2.18 -4.57 -8.48
C LYS A 209 1.01 -3.97 -9.27
N ALA A 210 0.00 -4.79 -9.59
CA ALA A 210 -1.22 -4.32 -10.24
C ALA A 210 -2.14 -3.50 -9.32
N LEU A 211 -1.89 -3.49 -8.00
CA LEU A 211 -2.66 -2.67 -7.07
C LEU A 211 -2.27 -1.19 -7.12
N ASP A 212 -1.15 -0.81 -7.74
CA ASP A 212 -0.72 0.60 -7.83
C ASP A 212 -0.67 1.31 -6.47
N LEU A 213 -0.16 0.61 -5.45
CA LEU A 213 0.01 1.16 -4.10
C LEU A 213 1.33 1.91 -4.01
N ALA A 214 1.32 3.08 -3.37
CA ALA A 214 2.56 3.75 -2.98
C ALA A 214 3.35 2.87 -2.00
N PRO A 215 4.63 2.56 -2.27
CA PRO A 215 5.46 1.80 -1.34
C PRO A 215 5.53 2.47 0.04
N LEU A 216 5.72 1.67 1.09
CA LEU A 216 5.90 2.19 2.44
C LEU A 216 7.23 2.95 2.54
N GLY A 217 7.24 4.02 3.34
CA GLY A 217 8.48 4.72 3.67
C GLY A 217 9.51 3.78 4.30
N LEU A 218 10.78 3.94 3.94
CA LEU A 218 11.91 3.34 4.67
C LEU A 218 12.79 4.47 5.24
N ALA A 219 12.83 4.59 6.56
CA ALA A 219 13.70 5.51 7.27
C ALA A 219 15.04 4.83 7.57
N GLU A 220 16.16 5.47 7.23
CA GLU A 220 17.51 4.97 7.54
C GLU A 220 17.81 5.28 9.02
N MET A 221 18.07 4.24 9.81
CA MET A 221 18.22 4.32 11.28
C MET A 221 19.66 4.09 11.74
N GLY A 222 20.62 4.14 10.81
CA GLY A 222 22.04 3.95 11.07
C GLY A 222 22.57 2.62 10.53
N MET A 223 23.62 2.11 11.15
CA MET A 223 24.30 0.87 10.76
C MET A 223 24.12 -0.18 11.84
N TRP A 224 23.62 -1.33 11.46
CA TRP A 224 23.67 -2.54 12.26
C TRP A 224 25.02 -3.22 12.08
N ASP A 225 25.72 -3.55 13.17
CA ASP A 225 26.99 -4.28 13.14
C ASP A 225 26.80 -5.66 13.79
N PRO A 226 27.05 -6.78 13.08
CA PRO A 226 26.96 -8.10 13.67
C PRO A 226 27.85 -8.29 14.90
N LYS A 227 28.93 -7.50 15.09
CA LYS A 227 29.81 -7.61 16.26
C LYS A 227 29.16 -7.15 17.56
N GLU A 228 28.10 -6.34 17.48
CA GLU A 228 27.38 -5.82 18.65
C GLU A 228 26.24 -6.74 19.09
N GLU A 229 25.95 -7.78 18.30
CA GLU A 229 24.87 -8.74 18.57
C GLU A 229 25.34 -9.92 19.41
N TYR A 230 24.39 -10.52 20.13
CA TYR A 230 24.62 -11.74 20.88
C TYR A 230 24.44 -12.97 19.98
N TRP A 231 25.50 -13.78 19.85
CA TRP A 231 25.53 -14.99 19.02
C TRP A 231 25.72 -16.29 19.81
N GLY A 232 25.51 -16.25 21.12
CA GLY A 232 25.83 -17.33 22.06
C GLY A 232 26.92 -16.93 23.05
N GLU A 233 27.29 -17.86 23.93
CA GLU A 233 28.30 -17.61 24.96
C GLU A 233 29.72 -17.55 24.38
N GLU A 234 30.61 -16.83 25.06
CA GLU A 234 32.00 -16.72 24.63
C GLU A 234 32.68 -18.09 24.60
N GLY A 235 33.23 -18.47 23.44
CA GLY A 235 33.90 -19.76 23.23
C GLY A 235 33.00 -20.86 22.66
N GLU A 236 31.69 -20.62 22.54
CA GLU A 236 30.79 -21.53 21.82
C GLU A 236 30.92 -21.36 20.30
N PRO A 237 30.75 -22.44 19.51
CA PRO A 237 30.79 -22.36 18.07
C PRO A 237 29.56 -21.59 17.54
N ILE A 238 29.81 -20.61 16.67
CA ILE A 238 28.75 -19.90 15.95
C ILE A 238 27.94 -20.88 15.10
N GLU A 239 26.62 -20.86 15.26
CA GLU A 239 25.69 -21.68 14.50
C GLU A 239 25.78 -21.42 12.99
N GLU A 240 25.60 -22.48 12.17
CA GLU A 240 25.78 -22.39 10.71
C GLU A 240 24.91 -21.34 10.02
N TRP A 241 23.69 -21.08 10.55
CA TRP A 241 22.79 -20.07 9.99
C TRP A 241 23.31 -18.64 10.18
N ALA A 242 24.05 -18.37 11.26
CA ALA A 242 24.53 -17.05 11.62
C ALA A 242 25.83 -16.68 10.89
N LYS A 243 26.67 -17.67 10.57
CA LYS A 243 27.96 -17.46 9.87
C LYS A 243 27.87 -16.59 8.62
N PRO A 244 26.96 -16.82 7.64
CA PRO A 244 26.88 -15.98 6.45
C PRO A 244 26.43 -14.54 6.77
N ILE A 245 25.57 -14.36 7.77
CA ILE A 245 25.10 -13.04 8.22
C ILE A 245 26.26 -12.24 8.85
N ILE A 246 27.02 -12.88 9.74
CA ILE A 246 28.21 -12.27 10.36
C ILE A 246 29.28 -11.96 9.31
N ALA A 247 29.52 -12.88 8.37
CA ALA A 247 30.50 -12.71 7.30
C ALA A 247 30.17 -11.55 6.36
N HIS A 248 28.89 -11.23 6.16
CA HIS A 248 28.47 -10.05 5.40
C HIS A 248 28.91 -8.74 6.07
N GLY A 249 29.04 -8.72 7.39
CA GLY A 249 29.47 -7.54 8.14
C GLY A 249 28.36 -6.49 8.31
N PRO A 250 28.75 -5.24 8.63
CA PRO A 250 27.79 -4.17 8.93
C PRO A 250 26.86 -3.84 7.77
N ARG A 251 25.59 -3.57 8.07
CA ARG A 251 24.53 -3.27 7.10
C ARG A 251 23.68 -2.08 7.55
N PRO A 252 23.14 -1.27 6.63
CA PRO A 252 22.21 -0.21 7.02
C PRO A 252 20.94 -0.81 7.64
N MET A 253 20.51 -0.25 8.76
CA MET A 253 19.23 -0.59 9.39
C MET A 253 18.14 0.39 9.00
N PHE A 254 16.93 -0.13 8.82
CA PHE A 254 15.79 0.68 8.43
C PHE A 254 14.58 0.44 9.34
N GLU A 255 13.80 1.49 9.52
CA GLU A 255 12.44 1.43 10.07
C GLU A 255 11.45 1.64 8.91
N MET A 256 10.57 0.66 8.72
CA MET A 256 9.49 0.72 7.75
C MET A 256 8.36 1.58 8.30
N GLU A 257 7.73 2.38 7.45
CA GLU A 257 6.57 3.17 7.82
C GLU A 257 5.43 2.28 8.31
N GLN A 258 4.90 2.59 9.50
CA GLN A 258 3.64 2.03 9.95
C GLN A 258 2.46 2.85 9.39
N VAL A 259 1.61 2.20 8.61
CA VAL A 259 0.33 2.74 8.16
C VAL A 259 -0.77 2.20 9.07
N LEU A 260 -1.36 3.07 9.89
CA LEU A 260 -2.45 2.73 10.81
C LEU A 260 -3.62 3.71 10.65
N PRO A 261 -4.58 3.42 9.75
CA PRO A 261 -5.69 4.32 9.50
C PRO A 261 -6.54 4.57 10.74
N GLY A 262 -6.75 5.84 11.10
CA GLY A 262 -7.63 6.23 12.20
C GLY A 262 -6.96 6.32 13.57
N GLU A 263 -5.67 5.96 13.67
CA GLU A 263 -4.87 6.25 14.86
C GLU A 263 -4.84 7.77 15.10
N ASP A 264 -4.95 8.15 16.38
CA ASP A 264 -4.66 9.51 16.80
C ASP A 264 -3.32 9.52 17.55
N PRO A 265 -2.24 10.04 16.95
CA PRO A 265 -0.93 10.05 17.60
C PRO A 265 -0.90 10.84 18.92
N ASP A 266 -1.90 11.68 19.18
CA ASP A 266 -2.03 12.43 20.42
C ASP A 266 -2.83 11.67 21.50
N ASP A 267 -3.41 10.50 21.18
CA ASP A 267 -4.12 9.61 22.09
C ASP A 267 -3.55 8.18 22.02
N PRO A 268 -2.62 7.81 22.93
CA PRO A 268 -1.98 6.50 22.93
C PRO A 268 -2.93 5.33 23.22
N PHE A 269 -4.19 5.58 23.56
CA PHE A 269 -5.21 4.57 23.79
C PHE A 269 -6.13 4.34 22.57
N ASN A 270 -5.95 5.13 21.50
CA ASN A 270 -6.72 5.05 20.26
C ASN A 270 -6.01 4.22 19.18
N ASP A 271 -5.54 3.03 19.56
CA ASP A 271 -4.99 2.05 18.62
C ASP A 271 -6.07 1.03 18.21
N PRO A 272 -6.54 1.05 16.95
CA PRO A 272 -7.57 0.13 16.48
C PRO A 272 -7.11 -1.34 16.44
N ILE A 273 -5.81 -1.63 16.33
CA ILE A 273 -5.28 -3.01 16.40
C ILE A 273 -5.41 -3.54 17.82
N THR A 274 -5.04 -2.73 18.82
CA THR A 274 -5.22 -3.07 20.23
C THR A 274 -6.70 -3.32 20.54
N TRP A 275 -7.60 -2.46 20.10
CA TRP A 275 -9.05 -2.67 20.28
C TRP A 275 -9.58 -3.94 19.60
N SER A 276 -9.09 -4.26 18.41
CA SER A 276 -9.42 -5.52 17.73
C SER A 276 -8.97 -6.73 18.56
N ASN A 277 -7.76 -6.69 19.13
CA ASN A 277 -7.26 -7.78 19.97
C ASN A 277 -8.08 -7.91 21.26
N ASP A 278 -8.38 -6.80 21.95
CA ASP A 278 -9.21 -6.80 23.16
C ASP A 278 -10.60 -7.42 22.89
N LEU A 279 -11.24 -7.06 21.78
CA LEU A 279 -12.53 -7.64 21.37
C LEU A 279 -12.42 -9.14 21.07
N LYS A 280 -11.36 -9.54 20.36
CA LYS A 280 -11.11 -10.95 20.03
C LYS A 280 -10.89 -11.76 21.31
N ASP A 281 -10.13 -11.24 22.27
CA ASP A 281 -9.86 -11.90 23.55
C ASP A 281 -11.10 -11.90 24.47
N ALA A 282 -12.00 -10.93 24.33
CA ALA A 282 -13.33 -10.93 24.93
C ALA A 282 -14.34 -11.89 24.25
N GLY A 283 -13.94 -12.55 23.15
CA GLY A 283 -14.79 -13.48 22.39
C GLY A 283 -15.64 -12.82 21.30
N GLU A 284 -15.57 -11.49 21.15
CA GLU A 284 -16.30 -10.68 20.15
C GLU A 284 -15.58 -10.70 18.79
N ARG A 285 -15.27 -11.90 18.28
CA ARG A 285 -14.46 -12.12 17.07
C ARG A 285 -14.97 -11.38 15.83
N ALA A 286 -16.29 -11.27 15.66
CA ALA A 286 -16.88 -10.62 14.48
C ALA A 286 -16.66 -9.10 14.49
N GLU A 287 -16.74 -8.44 15.65
CA GLU A 287 -16.45 -7.01 15.76
C GLU A 287 -14.94 -6.73 15.67
N ALA A 288 -14.11 -7.61 16.22
CA ALA A 288 -12.66 -7.56 16.02
C ALA A 288 -12.28 -7.63 14.52
N GLU A 289 -12.78 -8.65 13.80
CA GLU A 289 -12.52 -8.81 12.37
C GLU A 289 -12.99 -7.61 11.55
N LYS A 290 -14.14 -7.04 11.92
CA LYS A 290 -14.69 -5.84 11.27
C LYS A 290 -13.76 -4.64 11.40
N ILE A 291 -13.11 -4.41 12.55
CA ILE A 291 -12.12 -3.34 12.69
C ILE A 291 -10.98 -3.53 11.69
N LEU A 292 -10.40 -4.74 11.62
CA LEU A 292 -9.30 -5.04 10.71
C LEU A 292 -9.71 -4.88 9.23
N MET A 293 -10.92 -5.31 8.88
CA MET A 293 -11.50 -5.10 7.54
C MET A 293 -11.69 -3.61 7.22
N GLU A 294 -12.08 -2.79 8.20
CA GLU A 294 -12.21 -1.34 8.03
C GLU A 294 -10.83 -0.67 7.86
N LEU A 295 -9.79 -1.14 8.56
CA LEU A 295 -8.41 -0.70 8.36
C LEU A 295 -7.92 -1.00 6.95
N CYS A 296 -8.06 -2.24 6.47
CA CYS A 296 -7.69 -2.61 5.10
C CYS A 296 -8.49 -1.84 4.04
N GLN A 297 -9.77 -1.54 4.32
CA GLN A 297 -10.60 -0.74 3.41
C GLN A 297 -10.13 0.71 3.32
N ALA A 298 -9.61 1.25 4.43
CA ALA A 298 -9.08 2.61 4.49
C ALA A 298 -7.72 2.70 3.80
N ASP A 299 -6.81 1.78 4.08
CA ASP A 299 -5.53 1.66 3.39
C ASP A 299 -5.04 0.19 3.39
N LEU A 300 -4.88 -0.40 2.20
CA LEU A 300 -4.37 -1.77 2.06
C LEU A 300 -2.93 -1.92 2.56
N ARG A 301 -2.20 -0.82 2.72
CA ARG A 301 -0.83 -0.78 3.27
C ARG A 301 -0.78 -0.96 4.79
N CYS A 302 -1.93 -1.04 5.47
CA CYS A 302 -1.99 -1.44 6.88
C CYS A 302 -1.61 -2.92 7.04
N LEU A 303 -0.30 -3.18 7.08
CA LEU A 303 0.25 -4.54 7.18
C LEU A 303 -0.18 -5.24 8.47
N ASP A 304 -0.38 -4.47 9.54
CA ASP A 304 -0.75 -5.04 10.83
C ASP A 304 -2.15 -5.66 10.76
N ALA A 305 -3.08 -5.02 10.07
CA ALA A 305 -4.41 -5.57 9.83
C ALA A 305 -4.37 -6.89 9.05
N HIS A 306 -3.53 -6.98 8.01
CA HIS A 306 -3.31 -8.25 7.29
C HIS A 306 -2.73 -9.33 8.18
N SER A 307 -1.74 -8.99 9.02
CA SER A 307 -1.13 -9.94 9.96
C SER A 307 -2.15 -10.47 10.97
N HIS A 308 -2.99 -9.60 11.54
CA HIS A 308 -4.00 -9.98 12.52
C HIS A 308 -5.17 -10.75 11.89
N LEU A 309 -5.60 -10.41 10.67
CA LEU A 309 -6.58 -11.21 9.92
C LEU A 309 -6.04 -12.63 9.64
N GLY A 310 -4.76 -12.76 9.29
CA GLY A 310 -4.08 -14.04 9.16
C GLY A 310 -4.11 -14.85 10.47
N ASN A 311 -3.76 -14.21 11.59
CA ASN A 311 -3.76 -14.82 12.91
C ASN A 311 -5.15 -15.38 13.29
N PHE A 312 -6.24 -14.67 12.96
CA PHE A 312 -7.60 -15.08 13.34
C PHE A 312 -8.03 -16.42 12.76
N VAL A 313 -7.50 -16.78 11.59
CA VAL A 313 -7.87 -18.00 10.87
C VAL A 313 -6.72 -19.01 10.80
N PHE A 314 -5.52 -18.65 11.26
CA PHE A 314 -4.31 -19.46 11.19
C PHE A 314 -4.54 -20.87 11.73
N ASP A 315 -4.97 -21.01 12.98
CA ASP A 315 -5.09 -22.30 13.67
C ASP A 315 -5.98 -23.30 12.92
N HIS A 316 -7.08 -22.83 12.33
CA HIS A 316 -8.13 -23.70 11.79
C HIS A 316 -8.13 -23.80 10.26
N ARG A 317 -7.59 -22.80 9.55
CA ARG A 317 -7.67 -22.70 8.07
C ARG A 317 -6.39 -22.10 7.48
N PRO A 318 -5.26 -22.83 7.50
CA PRO A 318 -4.00 -22.35 6.94
C PRO A 318 -4.11 -21.99 5.44
N GLN A 319 -5.00 -22.64 4.67
CA GLN A 319 -5.23 -22.28 3.25
C GLN A 319 -5.84 -20.87 3.06
N ASN A 320 -6.50 -20.34 4.09
CA ASN A 320 -7.04 -18.97 4.07
C ASN A 320 -6.08 -18.00 4.73
N ALA A 321 -5.47 -18.37 5.86
CA ALA A 321 -4.50 -17.55 6.58
C ALA A 321 -3.32 -17.12 5.69
N ILE A 322 -2.82 -18.04 4.87
CA ILE A 322 -1.69 -17.77 3.96
C ILE A 322 -1.96 -16.57 3.05
N ARG A 323 -3.21 -16.37 2.59
CA ARG A 323 -3.56 -15.28 1.67
C ARG A 323 -3.46 -13.92 2.35
N HIS A 324 -3.88 -13.81 3.61
CA HIS A 324 -3.77 -12.58 4.38
C HIS A 324 -2.31 -12.20 4.62
N TYR A 325 -1.50 -13.16 5.08
CA TYR A 325 -0.07 -12.93 5.28
C TYR A 325 0.65 -12.62 3.98
N GLU A 326 0.31 -13.30 2.88
CA GLU A 326 0.90 -13.07 1.57
C GLU A 326 0.63 -11.66 1.07
N VAL A 327 -0.61 -11.16 1.15
CA VAL A 327 -0.90 -9.77 0.76
C VAL A 327 -0.04 -8.78 1.55
N GLY A 328 -0.01 -8.89 2.89
CA GLY A 328 0.77 -7.98 3.72
C GLY A 328 2.28 -8.07 3.44
N LEU A 329 2.81 -9.29 3.30
CA LEU A 329 4.21 -9.53 2.93
C LEU A 329 4.54 -8.88 1.58
N ARG A 330 3.75 -9.16 0.53
CA ARG A 330 4.00 -8.65 -0.82
C ARG A 330 3.88 -7.13 -0.88
N ILE A 331 2.95 -6.51 -0.15
CA ILE A 331 2.85 -5.04 -0.07
C ILE A 331 4.10 -4.45 0.59
N GLY A 332 4.57 -5.01 1.70
CA GLY A 332 5.80 -4.54 2.35
C GLY A 332 7.05 -4.70 1.47
N GLU A 333 7.13 -5.79 0.70
CA GLU A 333 8.22 -6.04 -0.24
C GLU A 333 8.34 -4.99 -1.36
N LEU A 334 7.25 -4.29 -1.72
CA LEU A 334 7.30 -3.16 -2.68
C LEU A 334 8.28 -2.07 -2.23
N SER A 335 8.53 -1.96 -0.93
CA SER A 335 9.37 -0.93 -0.32
C SER A 335 10.86 -1.30 -0.31
N LEU A 336 11.18 -2.60 -0.27
CA LEU A 336 12.56 -3.09 -0.13
C LEU A 336 13.32 -3.04 -1.46
N GLY A 337 12.64 -3.32 -2.58
CA GLY A 337 13.28 -3.49 -3.89
C GLY A 337 14.07 -4.80 -4.01
N ASP A 338 14.46 -5.16 -5.24
CA ASP A 338 15.05 -6.47 -5.54
C ASP A 338 16.48 -6.65 -4.95
N ASP A 339 17.20 -5.55 -4.73
CA ASP A 339 18.60 -5.54 -4.24
C ASP A 339 18.73 -5.08 -2.77
N PHE A 340 17.68 -5.25 -1.96
CA PHE A 340 17.72 -4.85 -0.55
C PHE A 340 18.75 -5.66 0.23
N THR A 341 19.76 -4.97 0.78
CA THR A 341 20.85 -5.56 1.57
C THR A 341 20.87 -5.06 3.02
N GLY A 342 19.86 -4.28 3.42
CA GLY A 342 19.72 -3.76 4.78
C GLY A 342 19.13 -4.77 5.76
N VAL A 343 18.91 -4.32 6.98
CA VAL A 343 18.16 -5.04 8.02
C VAL A 343 16.92 -4.24 8.44
N LEU A 344 15.91 -4.98 8.91
CA LEU A 344 14.71 -4.50 9.58
C LEU A 344 14.68 -5.08 11.00
N PRO A 345 15.43 -4.51 11.95
CA PRO A 345 15.47 -5.02 13.32
C PRO A 345 14.09 -4.98 13.98
N TRP A 346 13.76 -6.01 14.75
CA TRP A 346 12.52 -6.08 15.54
C TRP A 346 12.37 -4.97 16.60
N GLY A 347 13.50 -4.43 17.06
CA GLY A 347 13.55 -3.34 18.04
C GLY A 347 12.97 -2.02 17.51
N LEU A 348 12.97 -1.83 16.19
CA LEU A 348 12.26 -0.74 15.51
C LEU A 348 10.81 -1.20 15.30
N ILE A 349 9.91 -0.66 16.11
CA ILE A 349 8.59 -1.26 16.36
C ILE A 349 7.75 -1.33 15.08
N ASP A 350 7.91 -0.35 14.19
CA ASP A 350 7.14 -0.23 12.97
C ASP A 350 7.51 -1.31 11.92
N ASN A 351 8.62 -2.03 12.11
CA ASN A 351 8.97 -3.20 11.30
C ASN A 351 8.14 -4.44 11.62
N ARG A 352 7.55 -4.52 12.82
CA ARG A 352 6.91 -5.74 13.33
C ARG A 352 5.73 -6.21 12.49
N PRO A 353 4.82 -5.36 11.98
CA PRO A 353 3.74 -5.79 11.10
C PRO A 353 4.24 -6.56 9.86
N PHE A 354 5.28 -6.04 9.20
CA PHE A 354 5.89 -6.71 8.05
C PHE A 354 6.52 -8.05 8.42
N LEU A 355 7.31 -8.09 9.50
CA LEU A 355 7.96 -9.30 9.98
C LEU A 355 6.95 -10.36 10.47
N ARG A 356 5.81 -9.95 11.04
CA ARG A 356 4.70 -10.84 11.39
C ARG A 356 4.03 -11.43 10.16
N CYS A 357 3.78 -10.62 9.12
CA CYS A 357 3.29 -11.14 7.84
C CYS A 357 4.26 -12.15 7.23
N MET A 358 5.56 -11.85 7.21
CA MET A 358 6.59 -12.76 6.70
C MET A 358 6.60 -14.10 7.47
N HIS A 359 6.62 -14.02 8.81
CA HIS A 359 6.64 -15.20 9.66
C HIS A 359 5.38 -16.04 9.51
N GLY A 360 4.19 -15.42 9.57
CA GLY A 360 2.91 -16.11 9.39
C GLY A 360 2.79 -16.78 8.02
N TYR A 361 3.29 -16.14 6.96
CA TYR A 361 3.36 -16.74 5.62
C TYR A 361 4.26 -17.98 5.62
N GLY A 362 5.47 -17.91 6.19
CA GLY A 362 6.38 -19.04 6.34
C GLY A 362 5.78 -20.22 7.11
N LEU A 363 5.10 -19.93 8.23
CA LEU A 363 4.40 -20.94 9.03
C LEU A 363 3.25 -21.59 8.23
N CYS A 364 2.47 -20.81 7.49
CA CYS A 364 1.43 -21.36 6.62
C CYS A 364 2.00 -22.23 5.50
N LEU A 365 3.10 -21.82 4.87
CA LEU A 365 3.80 -22.64 3.86
C LEU A 365 4.21 -23.99 4.46
N TRP A 366 4.78 -23.99 5.66
CA TRP A 366 5.16 -25.22 6.35
C TRP A 366 3.96 -26.10 6.69
N ARG A 367 2.87 -25.54 7.23
CA ARG A 367 1.61 -26.26 7.49
C ARG A 367 0.95 -26.84 6.24
N LEU A 368 1.23 -26.25 5.08
CA LEU A 368 0.77 -26.72 3.77
C LEU A 368 1.81 -27.59 3.06
N GLU A 369 2.86 -28.05 3.76
CA GLU A 369 3.93 -28.91 3.26
C GLU A 369 4.73 -28.32 2.08
N ARG A 370 4.70 -26.99 1.92
CA ARG A 370 5.51 -26.24 0.95
C ARG A 370 6.89 -25.95 1.55
N PHE A 371 7.62 -27.02 1.88
CA PHE A 371 8.84 -26.98 2.69
C PHE A 371 9.94 -26.08 2.12
N ASP A 372 10.23 -26.20 0.82
CA ASP A 372 11.32 -25.44 0.20
C ASP A 372 11.03 -23.93 0.21
N GLU A 373 9.76 -23.55 0.01
CA GLU A 373 9.31 -22.15 0.08
C GLU A 373 9.33 -21.62 1.52
N ALA A 374 8.89 -22.43 2.49
CA ALA A 374 8.94 -22.07 3.91
C ALA A 374 10.38 -21.82 4.37
N ALA A 375 11.31 -22.71 4.01
CA ALA A 375 12.73 -22.55 4.35
C ALA A 375 13.30 -21.25 3.78
N HIS A 376 12.99 -20.94 2.51
CA HIS A 376 13.43 -19.70 1.88
C HIS A 376 12.91 -18.45 2.62
N ILE A 377 11.64 -18.46 3.05
CA ILE A 377 11.06 -17.35 3.80
C ILE A 377 11.74 -17.17 5.16
N PHE A 378 11.95 -18.27 5.90
CA PHE A 378 12.63 -18.18 7.21
C PHE A 378 14.09 -17.75 7.08
N GLU A 379 14.81 -18.19 6.05
CA GLU A 379 16.16 -17.70 5.75
C GLU A 379 16.16 -16.19 5.47
N LYS A 380 15.26 -15.73 4.59
CA LYS A 380 15.10 -14.30 4.28
C LYS A 380 14.79 -13.49 5.55
N MET A 381 13.99 -14.04 6.44
CA MET A 381 13.64 -13.41 7.71
C MET A 381 14.86 -13.24 8.63
N LEU A 382 15.75 -14.23 8.71
CA LEU A 382 17.03 -14.09 9.44
C LEU A 382 17.97 -13.06 8.81
N TRP A 383 17.98 -12.95 7.48
CA TRP A 383 18.73 -11.90 6.80
C TRP A 383 18.20 -10.50 7.13
N LEU A 384 16.88 -10.34 7.19
CA LEU A 384 16.24 -9.05 7.50
C LEU A 384 16.27 -8.72 9.00
N ASN A 385 16.03 -9.68 9.88
CA ASN A 385 16.03 -9.50 11.33
C ASN A 385 16.98 -10.52 12.01
N PRO A 386 18.30 -10.26 12.01
CA PRO A 386 19.31 -11.21 12.49
C PRO A 386 19.20 -11.61 13.97
N SER A 387 18.67 -10.72 14.81
CA SER A 387 18.45 -11.01 16.24
C SER A 387 17.38 -12.08 16.47
N ASP A 388 16.68 -12.50 15.40
CA ASP A 388 15.74 -13.61 15.35
C ASP A 388 14.69 -13.63 16.48
N ASN A 389 14.10 -12.47 16.76
CA ASN A 389 13.15 -12.30 17.87
C ASN A 389 11.91 -13.20 17.76
N GLN A 390 11.60 -13.69 16.57
CA GLN A 390 10.46 -14.57 16.30
C GLN A 390 10.86 -16.06 16.25
N GLY A 391 12.15 -16.39 16.38
CA GLY A 391 12.63 -17.76 16.48
C GLY A 391 12.62 -18.56 15.17
N ALA A 392 12.75 -17.90 14.02
CA ALA A 392 12.78 -18.55 12.71
C ALA A 392 13.93 -19.56 12.58
N ARG A 393 15.07 -19.36 13.27
CA ARG A 393 16.21 -20.29 13.24
C ARG A 393 15.85 -21.70 13.69
N PHE A 394 14.93 -21.82 14.65
CA PHE A 394 14.47 -23.11 15.17
C PHE A 394 13.56 -23.85 14.19
N LEU A 395 12.93 -23.13 13.26
CA LEU A 395 11.99 -23.69 12.29
C LEU A 395 12.70 -24.21 11.03
N ILE A 396 13.79 -23.55 10.62
CA ILE A 396 14.52 -23.88 9.37
C ILE A 396 14.98 -25.34 9.34
N TYR A 397 15.50 -25.86 10.46
CA TYR A 397 16.00 -27.23 10.53
C TYR A 397 14.91 -28.24 10.19
N GLU A 398 13.75 -28.12 10.84
CA GLU A 398 12.64 -29.06 10.67
C GLU A 398 12.02 -28.97 9.28
N VAL A 399 11.84 -27.74 8.79
CA VAL A 399 11.32 -27.49 7.45
C VAL A 399 12.26 -28.08 6.38
N LYS A 400 13.58 -27.89 6.50
CA LYS A 400 14.56 -28.49 5.59
C LYS A 400 14.61 -30.01 5.69
N ALA A 401 14.37 -30.56 6.88
CA ALA A 401 14.23 -31.99 7.10
C ALA A 401 12.87 -32.54 6.62
N LYS A 402 11.96 -31.69 6.13
CA LYS A 402 10.60 -32.02 5.69
C LYS A 402 9.78 -32.71 6.78
N ILE A 403 10.00 -32.30 8.03
CA ILE A 403 9.20 -32.74 9.18
C ILE A 403 7.86 -32.04 9.09
N ALA A 404 6.77 -32.80 9.11
CA ALA A 404 5.41 -32.25 9.05
C ALA A 404 5.12 -31.39 10.28
N TRP A 405 4.26 -30.39 10.12
CA TRP A 405 3.81 -29.57 11.23
C TRP A 405 3.02 -30.42 12.24
N GLU A 406 3.43 -30.38 13.51
CA GLU A 406 2.64 -30.84 14.64
C GLU A 406 2.12 -29.61 15.39
N ASP A 407 0.86 -29.65 15.83
CA ASP A 407 0.30 -28.55 16.62
C ASP A 407 1.08 -28.44 17.93
N ARG A 408 2.01 -27.49 17.97
CA ARG A 408 2.77 -27.16 19.17
C ARG A 408 1.82 -26.44 20.10
N GLU A 409 1.46 -27.07 21.21
CA GLU A 409 0.80 -26.36 22.30
C GLU A 409 1.69 -25.18 22.70
N VAL A 410 1.13 -23.98 22.58
CA VAL A 410 1.73 -22.77 23.16
C VAL A 410 1.53 -22.91 24.66
N GLU A 411 2.55 -23.35 25.38
CA GLU A 411 2.59 -23.23 26.85
C GLU A 411 2.64 -21.75 27.28
#